data_AF-A0A559JCQ7-F1
#
_entry.id   AF-A0A559JCQ7-F1
#
_cell.length_a   1.000
_cell.length_b   1.000
_cell.length_c   1.000
_cell.angle_alpha   90.00
_cell.angle_beta   90.00
_cell.angle_gamma   90.00
#
_symmetry.space_group_name_H-M   'P 1'
#
loop_
_entity.id
_entity.type
_entity.pdbx_description
1 polymer ?
#
loop_
_entity_poly.entity_id
_entity_poly.type
_entity_poly.pdbx_seq_one_letter_code
_entity_poly.pdbx_strand_id
1 'polypeptide(L)'
;MSFRYPLQKIVDLKGSEKSMAEWEYAASLGELRKEEEHLEKLHDERSRLERALMSASDKPTPLTRLMETQRYIEVVDDRIRKQREGVRSAEVLVRKRQGHLTDKMVDEKVWLNARDRALERFRSERLAKEQNELDEIAIVRAAAARR
;
A
#
# COMPACT_ATOMS: atom_id res chain seq x y z
N MET A 1 -6.14 1.47 -39.15
CA MET A 1 -6.22 2.62 -38.21
C MET A 1 -5.99 2.10 -36.80
N SER A 2 -5.06 2.67 -36.03
CA SER A 2 -4.81 2.26 -34.64
C SER A 2 -5.84 2.90 -33.68
N PHE A 3 -6.19 2.16 -32.62
CA PHE A 3 -7.06 2.69 -31.55
C PHE A 3 -6.31 3.76 -30.76
N ARG A 4 -6.97 4.90 -30.52
CA ARG A 4 -6.47 5.97 -29.65
C ARG A 4 -7.54 6.31 -28.63
N TYR A 5 -7.26 6.03 -27.36
CA TYR A 5 -8.18 6.33 -26.28
C TYR A 5 -8.08 7.81 -25.89
N PRO A 6 -9.18 8.60 -25.97
CA PRO A 6 -9.13 10.05 -25.70
C PRO A 6 -8.68 10.39 -24.29
N LEU A 7 -8.94 9.52 -23.31
CA LEU A 7 -8.66 9.75 -21.89
C LEU A 7 -7.41 8.98 -21.41
N GLN A 8 -6.50 8.59 -22.31
CA GLN A 8 -5.29 7.84 -21.95
C GLN A 8 -4.46 8.55 -20.86
N LYS A 9 -4.31 9.88 -20.96
CA LYS A 9 -3.60 10.67 -19.93
C LYS A 9 -4.21 10.55 -18.53
N ILE A 10 -5.54 10.38 -18.44
CA ILE A 10 -6.22 10.20 -17.15
C ILE A 10 -5.93 8.80 -16.61
N VAL A 11 -5.94 7.78 -17.47
CA VAL A 11 -5.54 6.41 -17.09
C VAL A 11 -4.11 6.40 -16.54
N ASP A 12 -3.19 7.05 -17.23
CA ASP A 12 -1.77 7.13 -16.82
C ASP A 12 -1.62 7.87 -15.48
N LEU A 13 -2.34 8.98 -15.30
CA LEU A 13 -2.39 9.71 -14.03
C LEU A 13 -2.92 8.84 -12.89
N LYS A 14 -3.94 8.01 -13.15
CA LYS A 14 -4.51 7.14 -12.12
C LYS A 14 -3.56 6.00 -11.74
N GLY A 15 -2.80 5.49 -12.70
CA GLY A 15 -1.70 4.58 -12.42
C GLY A 15 -0.62 5.21 -11.54
N SER A 16 -0.20 6.45 -11.83
CA SER A 16 0.82 7.13 -11.02
C SER A 16 0.33 7.49 -9.60
N GLU A 17 -0.93 7.90 -9.45
CA GLU A 17 -1.56 8.11 -8.14
C GLU A 17 -1.55 6.84 -7.28
N LYS A 18 -1.85 5.68 -7.87
CA LYS A 18 -1.76 4.40 -7.18
C LYS A 18 -0.33 4.09 -6.78
N SER A 19 0.63 4.19 -7.70
CA SER A 19 2.04 3.94 -7.37
C SER A 19 2.51 4.83 -6.22
N MET A 20 2.11 6.10 -6.20
CA MET A 20 2.40 7.00 -5.08
C MET A 20 1.80 6.49 -3.76
N ALA A 21 0.55 6.03 -3.77
CA ALA A 21 -0.10 5.45 -2.59
C ALA A 21 0.59 4.15 -2.11
N GLU A 22 1.12 3.33 -3.04
CA GLU A 22 1.91 2.14 -2.71
C GLU A 22 3.20 2.52 -1.98
N TRP A 23 3.90 3.55 -2.46
CA TRP A 23 5.10 4.09 -1.80
C TRP A 23 4.79 4.61 -0.40
N GLU A 24 3.72 5.39 -0.23
CA GLU A 24 3.30 5.89 1.08
C GLU A 24 2.97 4.77 2.06
N TYR A 25 2.27 3.73 1.58
CA TYR A 25 1.94 2.56 2.39
C TYR A 25 3.20 1.80 2.80
N ALA A 26 4.11 1.53 1.88
CA ALA A 26 5.39 0.87 2.16
C ALA A 26 6.24 1.68 3.17
N ALA A 27 6.30 3.00 3.01
CA ALA A 27 6.98 3.88 3.96
C ALA A 27 6.37 3.79 5.36
N SER A 28 5.03 3.81 5.48
CA SER A 28 4.36 3.69 6.78
C SER A 28 4.62 2.36 7.47
N LEU A 29 4.74 1.27 6.71
CA LEU A 29 5.11 -0.04 7.24
C LEU A 29 6.55 -0.07 7.74
N GLY A 30 7.45 0.63 7.05
CA GLY A 30 8.83 0.82 7.51
C GLY A 30 8.90 1.55 8.84
N GLU A 31 8.13 2.62 9.02
CA GLU A 31 8.07 3.34 10.31
C GLU A 31 7.47 2.47 11.42
N LEU A 32 6.39 1.73 11.16
CA LEU A 32 5.83 0.80 12.15
C LEU A 32 6.87 -0.22 12.64
N ARG A 33 7.62 -0.84 11.71
CA ARG A 33 8.68 -1.79 12.09
C ARG A 33 9.76 -1.16 12.95
N LYS A 34 10.19 0.08 12.65
CA LYS A 34 11.17 0.79 13.49
C LYS A 34 10.65 1.00 14.91
N GLU A 35 9.38 1.39 15.05
CA GLU A 35 8.76 1.60 16.36
C GLU A 35 8.64 0.27 17.14
N GLU A 36 8.32 -0.83 16.47
CA GLU A 36 8.27 -2.18 17.04
C GLU A 36 9.65 -2.67 17.48
N GLU A 37 10.68 -2.52 16.64
CA GLU A 37 12.07 -2.86 16.98
C GLU A 37 12.58 -2.06 18.18
N HIS A 38 12.21 -0.77 18.28
CA HIS A 38 12.57 0.05 19.42
C HIS A 38 11.87 -0.43 20.70
N LEU A 39 10.59 -0.82 20.60
CA LEU A 39 9.86 -1.40 21.72
C LEU A 39 10.49 -2.72 22.20
N GLU A 40 10.90 -3.58 21.27
CA GLU A 40 11.60 -4.83 21.57
C GLU A 40 12.92 -4.57 22.32
N LYS A 41 13.73 -3.62 21.85
CA LYS A 41 14.97 -3.23 22.53
C LYS A 41 14.76 -2.76 23.96
N LEU A 42 13.68 -2.00 24.22
CA LEU A 42 13.34 -1.56 25.57
C LEU A 42 12.93 -2.74 26.47
N HIS A 43 12.18 -3.71 25.94
CA HIS A 43 11.82 -4.93 26.65
C HIS A 43 13.05 -5.80 26.98
N ASP A 44 13.99 -5.90 26.04
CA ASP A 44 15.27 -6.57 26.25
C ASP A 44 16.12 -5.88 27.33
N GLU A 45 16.21 -4.55 27.29
CA GLU A 45 16.90 -3.76 28.30
C GLU A 45 16.28 -3.98 29.69
N ARG A 46 14.96 -3.88 29.80
CA ARG A 46 14.21 -4.14 31.03
C ARG A 46 14.52 -5.54 31.59
N SER A 47 14.47 -6.56 30.73
CA SER A 47 14.75 -7.94 31.12
C SER A 47 16.19 -8.15 31.59
N ARG A 48 17.16 -7.43 30.99
CA ARG A 48 18.55 -7.44 31.46
C ARG A 48 18.70 -6.80 32.84
N LEU A 49 18.01 -5.69 33.09
CA LEU A 49 18.01 -5.02 34.39
C LEU A 49 17.39 -5.87 35.50
N GLU A 50 16.27 -6.55 35.22
CA GLU A 50 15.64 -7.47 36.17
C GLU A 50 16.56 -8.63 36.54
N ARG A 51 17.23 -9.24 35.54
CA ARG A 51 18.24 -10.28 35.81
C ARG A 51 19.41 -9.74 36.63
N ALA A 52 19.87 -8.52 36.34
CA ALA A 52 20.92 -7.88 37.11
C ALA A 52 20.50 -7.66 38.56
N LEU A 53 19.28 -7.17 38.80
CA LEU A 53 18.71 -6.96 40.13
C LEU A 53 18.58 -8.27 40.93
N MET A 54 18.09 -9.32 40.29
CA MET A 54 17.98 -10.65 40.91
C MET A 54 19.36 -11.19 41.30
N SER A 55 20.34 -11.13 40.40
CA SER A 55 21.71 -11.58 40.69
C SER A 55 22.45 -10.75 41.74
N ALA A 56 22.09 -9.47 41.87
CA ALA A 56 22.63 -8.58 42.90
C ALA A 56 22.01 -8.85 44.27
N SER A 57 20.80 -9.39 44.32
CA SER A 57 20.10 -9.75 45.56
C SER A 57 20.69 -11.02 46.21
N ASP A 58 21.32 -11.90 45.41
CA ASP A 58 21.99 -13.12 45.88
C ASP A 58 23.40 -12.87 46.46
N LYS A 59 23.88 -11.62 46.44
CA LYS A 59 25.24 -11.24 46.87
C LYS A 59 25.18 -10.10 47.89
N PRO A 60 26.23 -9.92 48.72
CA PRO A 60 26.35 -8.74 49.58
C PRO A 60 26.50 -7.48 48.70
N THR A 61 25.37 -6.86 48.36
CA THR A 61 25.30 -5.67 47.50
C THR A 61 24.80 -4.47 48.30
N PRO A 62 25.41 -3.28 48.15
CA PRO A 62 24.91 -2.08 48.79
C PRO A 62 23.45 -1.78 48.40
N LEU A 63 22.62 -1.43 49.39
CA LEU A 63 21.21 -1.08 49.18
C LEU A 63 21.04 0.05 48.14
N THR A 64 21.93 1.04 48.13
CA THR A 64 21.92 2.15 47.16
C THR A 64 21.93 1.64 45.72
N ARG A 65 22.74 0.63 45.40
CA ARG A 65 22.84 0.05 44.06
C ARG A 65 21.57 -0.71 43.65
N LEU A 66 20.90 -1.37 44.60
CA LEU A 66 19.62 -2.03 44.35
C LEU A 66 18.53 -0.98 44.07
N MET A 67 18.49 0.11 44.85
CA MET A 67 17.55 1.21 44.65
C MET A 67 17.77 1.94 43.31
N GLU A 68 19.03 2.20 42.93
CA GLU A 68 19.36 2.79 41.64
C GLU A 68 18.89 1.92 40.47
N THR A 69 19.13 0.60 40.54
CA THR A 69 18.70 -0.35 39.52
C THR A 69 17.17 -0.39 39.42
N GLN A 70 16.46 -0.44 40.55
CA GLN A 70 15.00 -0.41 40.60
C GLN A 70 14.44 0.88 39.99
N ARG A 71 15.01 2.03 40.34
CA ARG A 71 14.59 3.33 39.79
C ARG A 71 14.83 3.41 38.28
N TYR A 72 15.90 2.80 37.78
CA TYR A 72 16.16 2.75 36.36
C TYR A 72 15.16 1.85 35.62
N ILE A 73 14.74 0.72 36.21
CA ILE A 73 13.65 -0.11 35.68
C ILE A 73 12.36 0.72 35.53
N GLU A 74 11.99 1.53 36.53
CA GLU A 74 10.81 2.40 36.45
C GLU A 74 10.90 3.41 35.30
N VAL A 75 12.09 3.95 35.01
CA VAL A 75 12.32 4.83 33.86
C VAL A 75 12.14 4.08 32.55
N VAL A 76 12.66 2.85 32.45
CA VAL A 76 12.49 2.01 31.25
C VAL A 76 11.01 1.63 31.07
N ASP A 77 10.28 1.33 32.14
CA ASP A 77 8.84 1.06 32.10
C ASP A 77 8.05 2.26 31.56
N ASP A 78 8.39 3.48 31.98
CA ASP A 78 7.78 4.69 31.43
C ASP A 78 8.06 4.86 29.94
N ARG A 79 9.29 4.59 29.50
CA ARG A 79 9.67 4.60 28.08
C ARG A 79 8.91 3.56 27.28
N ILE A 80 8.75 2.34 27.80
CA ILE A 80 7.96 1.27 27.17
C ILE A 80 6.51 1.71 26.98
N ARG A 81 5.89 2.34 28.00
CA ARG A 81 4.51 2.84 27.87
C ARG A 81 4.37 3.87 26.75
N LYS A 82 5.27 4.83 26.68
CA LYS A 82 5.31 5.85 25.61
C LYS A 82 5.57 5.23 24.25
N GLN A 83 6.51 4.28 24.16
CA GLN A 83 6.84 3.61 22.92
C GLN A 83 5.66 2.78 22.39
N ARG A 84 4.86 2.16 23.28
CA ARG A 84 3.62 1.48 22.91
C ARG A 84 2.57 2.43 22.33
N GLU A 85 2.50 3.68 22.78
CA GLU A 85 1.66 4.71 22.16
C GLU A 85 2.15 5.08 20.76
N GLY A 86 3.47 5.16 20.57
CA GLY A 86 4.13 5.33 19.27
C GLY A 86 3.75 4.22 18.28
N VAL A 87 3.92 2.96 18.68
CA VAL A 87 3.53 1.79 17.87
C VAL A 87 2.06 1.85 17.48
N ARG A 88 1.14 2.09 18.44
CA ARG A 88 -0.29 2.21 18.13
C ARG A 88 -0.60 3.33 17.14
N SER A 89 0.10 4.46 17.24
CA SER A 89 -0.06 5.58 16.31
C SER A 89 0.42 5.21 14.91
N ALA A 90 1.55 4.51 14.81
CA ALA A 90 2.07 3.99 13.55
C ALA A 90 1.13 2.95 12.91
N GLU A 91 0.55 2.03 13.70
CA GLU A 91 -0.45 1.06 13.23
C GLU A 91 -1.72 1.74 12.66
N VAL A 92 -2.18 2.81 13.32
CA VAL A 92 -3.31 3.61 12.81
C VAL A 92 -2.95 4.27 11.48
N LEU A 93 -1.73 4.81 11.36
CA LEU A 93 -1.25 5.40 10.11
C LEU A 93 -1.16 4.36 8.99
N VAL A 94 -0.60 3.17 9.25
CA VAL A 94 -0.53 2.07 8.28
C VAL A 94 -1.93 1.71 7.78
N ARG A 95 -2.91 1.54 8.69
CA ARG A 95 -4.31 1.26 8.31
C ARG A 95 -4.90 2.37 7.44
N LYS A 96 -4.62 3.63 7.77
CA LYS A 96 -5.07 4.77 6.97
C LYS A 96 -4.48 4.75 5.56
N ARG A 97 -3.17 4.47 5.43
CA ARG A 97 -2.48 4.40 4.13
C ARG A 97 -2.93 3.19 3.32
N GLN A 98 -3.20 2.07 3.97
CA GLN A 98 -3.79 0.90 3.33
C GLN A 98 -5.18 1.20 2.74
N GLY A 99 -6.02 1.92 3.49
CA GLY A 99 -7.33 2.39 3.00
C GLY A 99 -7.17 3.29 1.77
N HIS A 100 -6.28 4.29 1.85
CA HIS A 100 -6.00 5.20 0.74
C HIS A 100 -5.50 4.46 -0.52
N LEU A 101 -4.59 3.50 -0.37
CA LEU A 101 -4.13 2.65 -1.47
C LEU A 101 -5.29 1.86 -2.09
N THR A 102 -6.15 1.28 -1.26
CA THR A 102 -7.33 0.54 -1.72
C THR A 102 -8.23 1.40 -2.60
N ASP A 103 -8.52 2.64 -2.16
CA ASP A 103 -9.32 3.58 -2.92
C ASP A 103 -8.68 3.91 -4.28
N LYS A 104 -7.36 4.16 -4.31
CA LYS A 104 -6.61 4.42 -5.55
C LYS A 104 -6.57 3.23 -6.51
N MET A 105 -6.51 2.02 -5.99
CA MET A 105 -6.60 0.80 -6.81
C MET A 105 -7.99 0.65 -7.45
N VAL A 106 -9.06 0.98 -6.72
CA VAL A 106 -10.42 0.96 -7.27
C VAL A 106 -10.56 2.01 -8.37
N ASP A 107 -10.10 3.24 -8.12
CA ASP A 107 -10.09 4.32 -9.11
C ASP A 107 -9.37 3.90 -10.39
N GLU A 108 -8.12 3.43 -10.28
CA GLU A 108 -7.33 2.95 -11.43
C GLU A 108 -8.10 1.88 -12.22
N LYS A 109 -8.69 0.90 -11.51
CA LYS A 109 -9.44 -0.19 -12.13
C LYS A 109 -10.65 0.30 -12.91
N VAL A 110 -11.38 1.30 -12.40
CA VAL A 110 -12.52 1.91 -13.11
C VAL A 110 -12.06 2.50 -14.44
N TRP A 111 -10.94 3.22 -14.45
CA TRP A 111 -10.39 3.86 -15.65
C TRP A 111 -9.84 2.86 -16.66
N LEU A 112 -9.18 1.80 -16.21
CA LEU A 112 -8.75 0.70 -17.07
C LEU A 112 -9.95 0.00 -17.73
N ASN A 113 -10.98 -0.33 -16.94
CA ASN A 113 -12.21 -0.93 -17.46
C ASN A 113 -12.92 -0.03 -18.48
N ALA A 114 -12.94 1.29 -18.26
CA ALA A 114 -13.52 2.25 -19.20
C ALA A 114 -12.75 2.28 -20.53
N ARG A 115 -11.42 2.22 -20.48
CA ARG A 115 -10.56 2.11 -21.67
C ARG A 115 -10.82 0.81 -22.42
N ASP A 116 -10.90 -0.31 -21.71
CA ASP A 116 -11.07 -1.63 -22.33
C ASP A 116 -12.43 -1.73 -23.03
N ARG A 117 -13.51 -1.22 -22.41
CA ARG A 117 -14.82 -1.10 -23.05
C ARG A 117 -14.80 -0.19 -24.30
N ALA A 118 -14.05 0.89 -24.26
CA ALA A 118 -13.91 1.78 -25.43
C ALA A 118 -13.16 1.08 -26.58
N LEU A 119 -12.16 0.25 -26.26
CA LEU A 119 -11.45 -0.57 -27.24
C LEU A 119 -12.36 -1.63 -27.86
N GLU A 120 -13.19 -2.30 -27.06
CA GLU A 120 -14.18 -3.26 -27.55
C GLU A 120 -15.16 -2.62 -28.52
N ARG A 121 -15.72 -1.45 -28.17
CA ARG A 121 -16.62 -0.69 -29.06
C ARG A 121 -15.95 -0.30 -30.38
N PHE A 122 -14.72 0.20 -30.30
CA PHE A 122 -13.95 0.53 -31.50
C PHE A 122 -13.77 -0.69 -32.42
N ARG A 123 -13.46 -1.86 -31.84
CA ARG A 123 -13.33 -3.10 -32.62
C ARG A 123 -14.65 -3.52 -33.26
N SER A 124 -15.77 -3.46 -32.53
CA SER A 124 -17.08 -3.81 -33.08
C SER A 124 -17.52 -2.86 -34.20
N GLU A 125 -17.28 -1.56 -34.05
CA GLU A 125 -17.60 -0.55 -35.08
C GLU A 125 -16.75 -0.74 -36.33
N ARG A 126 -15.46 -1.06 -36.15
CA ARG A 126 -14.55 -1.38 -37.26
C ARG A 126 -15.02 -2.61 -38.02
N LEU A 127 -15.37 -3.69 -37.33
CA LEU A 127 -15.87 -4.91 -37.94
C LEU A 127 -17.18 -4.66 -38.69
N ALA A 128 -18.12 -3.92 -38.10
CA ALA A 128 -19.39 -3.57 -38.74
C ALA A 128 -19.17 -2.73 -40.01
N LYS A 129 -18.23 -1.79 -39.98
CA LYS A 129 -17.88 -0.99 -41.16
C LYS A 129 -17.27 -1.86 -42.27
N GLU A 130 -16.35 -2.75 -41.91
CA GLU A 130 -15.73 -3.69 -42.87
C GLU A 130 -16.78 -4.62 -43.49
N GLN A 131 -17.74 -5.12 -42.70
CA GLN A 131 -18.85 -5.93 -43.22
C GLN A 131 -19.73 -5.13 -44.19
N ASN A 132 -20.11 -3.89 -43.83
CA ASN A 132 -20.91 -3.04 -44.71
C ASN A 132 -20.19 -2.74 -46.03
N GLU A 133 -18.88 -2.47 -46.01
CA GLU A 133 -18.07 -2.26 -47.21
C GLU A 133 -18.06 -3.51 -48.11
N LEU A 134 -17.97 -4.72 -47.52
CA LEU A 134 -18.04 -5.98 -48.27
C LEU A 134 -19.43 -6.21 -48.89
N ASP A 135 -20.50 -5.92 -48.15
CA ASP A 135 -21.88 -6.07 -48.61
C ASP A 135 -22.18 -5.11 -49.77
N GLU A 136 -21.71 -3.85 -49.69
CA GLU A 136 -21.81 -2.87 -50.79
C GLU A 136 -21.10 -3.37 -52.05
N ILE A 137 -19.88 -3.91 -51.93
CA ILE A 137 -19.14 -4.49 -53.05
C ILE A 137 -19.91 -5.66 -53.67
N ALA A 138 -20.49 -6.53 -52.84
CA ALA A 138 -21.27 -7.68 -53.30
C ALA A 138 -22.51 -7.22 -54.09
N ILE A 139 -23.24 -6.21 -53.60
CA ILE A 139 -24.40 -5.63 -54.29
C ILE A 139 -24.01 -5.04 -55.65
N VAL A 140 -22.94 -4.23 -55.71
CA VAL A 140 -22.46 -3.62 -56.96
C VAL A 140 -22.06 -4.69 -57.98
N ARG A 141 -21.33 -5.74 -57.55
CA ARG A 141 -20.95 -6.86 -58.42
C ARG A 141 -22.16 -7.64 -58.93
N ALA A 142 -23.12 -7.93 -58.05
CA ALA A 142 -24.35 -8.64 -58.43
C ALA A 142 -25.19 -7.82 -59.43
N ALA A 143 -25.25 -6.50 -59.28
CA ALA A 143 -25.92 -5.61 -60.22
C ALA A 143 -25.21 -5.55 -61.57
N ALA A 144 -23.87 -5.53 -61.58
CA ALA A 144 -23.07 -5.54 -62.81
C ALA A 144 -23.20 -6.86 -63.58
N ALA A 145 -23.33 -8.01 -62.89
CA ALA A 145 -23.49 -9.32 -63.50
C ALA A 145 -24.89 -9.58 -64.10
N ARG A 146 -25.89 -8.72 -63.83
CA ARG A 146 -27.25 -8.79 -64.38
C ARG A 146 -27.46 -7.89 -65.62
N ARG A 147 -26.44 -7.15 -66.04
CA ARG A 147 -26.41 -6.42 -67.31
C ARG A 147 -25.67 -7.24 -68.35
#